data_AF-A0A1W9QJ60-F1
#
_entry.id   AF-A0A1W9QJ60-F1
#
_cell.length_a   1.000
_cell.length_b   1.000
_cell.length_c   1.000
_cell.angle_alpha   90.00
_cell.angle_beta   90.00
_cell.angle_gamma   90.00
#
_symmetry.space_group_name_H-M   'P 1'
#
loop_
_entity.id
_entity.type
_entity.pdbx_description
1 polymer ?
#
loop_
_entity_poly.entity_id
_entity_poly.type
_entity_poly.pdbx_seq_one_letter_code
_entity_poly.pdbx_strand_id
1 'polypeptide(L)'
;MNGLYKNFNFVIVPPYKDKPTILDDTCYFIPCLSKEEAEFWKEKLNSKECKSFIKSLVFYDSKRPITIEILKRINFSELAKIHKQSDMGKKYLQQAGMFNHSQLLIVFDKY
;
A
#
# COMPACT_ATOMS: atom_id res chain seq x y z
N MET A 1 -8.86 -24.00 -17.48
CA MET A 1 -7.53 -23.77 -16.87
C MET A 1 -7.66 -22.65 -15.86
N ASN A 2 -7.94 -22.97 -14.58
CA ASN A 2 -7.99 -21.95 -13.54
C ASN A 2 -6.58 -21.70 -13.03
N GLY A 3 -5.89 -20.73 -13.65
CA GLY A 3 -4.71 -20.14 -13.03
C GLY A 3 -5.13 -19.62 -11.66
N LEU A 4 -4.58 -20.22 -10.60
CA LEU A 4 -4.64 -19.69 -9.24
C LEU A 4 -3.93 -18.34 -9.25
N TYR A 5 -4.61 -17.29 -9.69
CA TYR A 5 -4.16 -15.91 -9.53
C TYR A 5 -3.98 -15.72 -8.03
N LYS A 6 -2.73 -15.76 -7.54
CA LYS A 6 -2.37 -15.52 -6.15
C LYS A 6 -3.10 -14.25 -5.69
N ASN A 7 -4.16 -14.42 -4.91
CA ASN A 7 -4.97 -13.31 -4.45
C ASN A 7 -4.18 -12.61 -3.35
N PHE A 8 -3.83 -11.35 -3.58
CA PHE A 8 -3.23 -10.49 -2.55
C PHE A 8 -4.30 -9.57 -1.97
N ASN A 9 -4.15 -9.24 -0.69
CA ASN A 9 -5.01 -8.32 0.01
C ASN A 9 -4.16 -7.36 0.83
N PHE A 10 -4.56 -6.09 0.86
CA PHE A 10 -4.00 -5.13 1.79
C PHE A 10 -4.74 -5.25 3.12
N VAL A 11 -4.00 -5.34 4.22
CA VAL A 11 -4.54 -5.46 5.58
C VAL A 11 -4.00 -4.34 6.45
N ILE A 12 -4.80 -3.92 7.42
CA ILE A 12 -4.36 -2.96 8.44
C ILE A 12 -3.71 -3.76 9.55
N VAL A 13 -2.49 -3.38 9.91
CA VAL A 13 -1.76 -3.94 11.03
C VAL A 13 -1.71 -2.87 12.12
N PRO A 14 -2.56 -2.93 13.16
CA PRO A 14 -2.50 -1.97 14.26
C PRO A 14 -1.25 -2.21 15.11
N PRO A 15 -0.85 -1.22 15.94
CA PRO A 15 0.12 -1.43 17.01
C PRO A 15 -0.30 -2.59 17.92
N TYR A 16 0.66 -3.39 18.36
CA TYR A 16 0.42 -4.47 19.31
C TYR A 16 0.78 -4.02 20.72
N LYS A 17 -0.20 -3.94 21.63
CA LYS A 17 -0.02 -3.48 23.02
C LYS A 17 0.67 -2.10 23.10
N ASP A 18 0.21 -1.15 22.30
CA ASP A 18 0.76 0.22 22.17
C ASP A 18 2.24 0.27 21.74
N LYS A 19 2.79 -0.85 21.29
CA LYS A 19 4.13 -0.93 20.71
C LYS A 19 4.05 -0.96 19.19
N PRO A 20 5.04 -0.38 18.50
CA PRO A 20 5.12 -0.48 17.05
C PRO A 20 5.19 -1.97 16.65
N THR A 21 4.39 -2.34 15.66
CA THR A 21 4.39 -3.71 15.12
C THR A 21 5.57 -3.87 14.18
N ILE A 22 6.46 -4.79 14.51
CA ILE A 22 7.61 -5.14 13.66
C ILE A 22 7.13 -6.15 12.61
N LEU A 23 7.39 -5.85 11.34
CA LEU A 23 7.18 -6.75 10.22
C LEU A 23 8.54 -7.33 9.78
N ASP A 24 8.54 -8.54 9.23
CA ASP A 24 9.75 -9.13 8.67
C ASP A 24 10.19 -8.45 7.35
N ASP A 25 11.36 -8.83 6.85
CA ASP A 25 11.96 -8.32 5.60
C ASP A 25 11.19 -8.74 4.32
N THR A 26 10.14 -9.54 4.47
CA THR A 26 9.29 -9.98 3.36
C THR A 26 8.01 -9.16 3.22
N CYS A 27 7.76 -8.26 4.16
CA CYS A 27 6.55 -7.45 4.23
C CYS A 27 6.82 -6.01 3.77
N TYR A 28 5.89 -5.47 2.98
CA TYR A 28 5.85 -4.07 2.61
C TYR A 28 4.68 -3.40 3.32
N PHE A 29 4.89 -2.19 3.85
CA PHE A 29 3.85 -1.45 4.55
C PHE A 29 3.75 0.00 4.07
N ILE A 30 2.57 0.58 4.29
CA ILE A 30 2.27 1.98 4.03
C ILE A 30 1.99 2.60 5.40
N PRO A 31 2.83 3.53 5.88
CA PRO A 31 2.59 4.19 7.16
C PRO A 31 1.32 5.05 7.06
N CYS A 32 0.45 4.95 8.07
CA CYS A 32 -0.75 5.76 8.22
C CYS A 32 -0.75 6.36 9.63
N LEU A 33 -1.16 7.63 9.76
CA LEU A 33 -1.15 8.37 11.03
C LEU A 33 -2.40 8.13 11.86
N SER A 34 -3.48 7.67 11.23
CA SER A 34 -4.72 7.38 11.91
C SER A 34 -5.35 6.09 11.38
N LYS A 35 -6.24 5.51 12.20
CA LYS A 35 -7.00 4.33 11.80
C LYS A 35 -7.89 4.63 10.60
N GLU A 36 -8.48 5.83 10.56
CA GLU A 36 -9.33 6.29 9.47
C GLU A 36 -8.56 6.42 8.16
N GLU A 37 -7.32 6.90 8.21
CA GLU A 37 -6.42 6.91 7.04
C GLU A 37 -6.12 5.49 6.56
N ALA A 38 -5.79 4.58 7.49
CA ALA A 38 -5.48 3.19 7.16
C ALA A 38 -6.67 2.46 6.54
N GLU A 39 -7.88 2.68 7.07
CA GLU A 39 -9.14 2.17 6.51
C GLU A 39 -9.43 2.77 5.14
N PHE A 40 -9.23 4.08 4.98
CA PHE A 40 -9.36 4.76 3.70
C PHE A 40 -8.47 4.11 2.65
N TRP A 41 -7.16 4.02 2.87
CA TRP A 41 -6.26 3.44 1.86
C TRP A 41 -6.48 1.93 1.65
N LYS A 42 -6.74 1.16 2.71
CA LYS A 42 -7.04 -0.28 2.61
C LYS A 42 -8.20 -0.53 1.66
N GLU A 43 -9.29 0.21 1.78
CA GLU A 43 -10.48 0.05 0.93
C GLU A 43 -10.11 0.24 -0.56
N LYS A 44 -9.35 1.29 -0.87
CA LYS A 44 -9.00 1.66 -2.24
C LYS A 44 -7.96 0.72 -2.85
N LEU A 45 -6.96 0.33 -2.07
CA LEU A 45 -5.95 -0.61 -2.49
C LEU A 45 -6.52 -2.03 -2.72
N ASN A 46 -7.60 -2.37 -2.02
CA ASN A 46 -8.34 -3.61 -2.26
C ASN A 46 -9.45 -3.51 -3.31
N SER A 47 -9.65 -2.33 -3.92
CA SER A 47 -10.66 -2.15 -4.96
C SER A 47 -10.34 -2.99 -6.20
N LYS A 48 -11.37 -3.27 -7.02
CA LYS A 48 -11.22 -4.08 -8.23
C LYS A 48 -10.23 -3.43 -9.22
N GLU A 49 -10.27 -2.11 -9.33
CA GLU A 49 -9.43 -1.31 -10.21
C GLU A 49 -7.95 -1.43 -9.83
N CYS A 50 -7.63 -1.19 -8.56
CA CYS A 50 -6.26 -1.30 -8.05
C CYS A 50 -5.74 -2.74 -8.15
N LYS A 51 -6.57 -3.72 -7.78
CA LYS A 51 -6.20 -5.14 -7.90
C LYS A 51 -5.95 -5.55 -9.35
N SER A 52 -6.75 -5.08 -10.29
CA SER A 52 -6.58 -5.37 -11.72
C SER A 52 -5.31 -4.72 -12.27
N PHE A 53 -5.02 -3.48 -11.86
CA PHE A 53 -3.79 -2.77 -12.21
C PHE A 53 -2.54 -3.51 -11.72
N ILE A 54 -2.50 -3.95 -10.46
CA ILE A 54 -1.36 -4.72 -9.95
C ILE A 54 -1.24 -6.05 -10.70
N LYS A 55 -2.35 -6.76 -10.91
CA LYS A 55 -2.35 -8.04 -11.63
C LYS A 55 -1.84 -7.94 -13.07
N SER A 56 -2.00 -6.79 -13.75
CA SER A 56 -1.45 -6.60 -15.10
C SER A 56 0.06 -6.34 -15.11
N LEU A 57 0.65 -5.95 -13.97
CA LEU A 57 2.09 -5.73 -13.81
C LEU A 57 2.82 -6.95 -13.24
N VAL A 58 2.09 -7.90 -12.66
CA VAL A 58 2.65 -9.07 -11.98
C VAL A 58 3.14 -10.12 -12.98
N PHE A 59 4.41 -10.51 -12.85
CA PHE A 59 4.97 -11.67 -13.52
C PHE A 59 4.94 -12.90 -12.59
N TYR A 60 3.99 -13.80 -12.84
CA TYR A 60 3.64 -14.90 -11.93
C TYR A 60 4.69 -16.02 -11.81
N ASP A 61 5.65 -16.10 -12.75
CA ASP A 61 6.70 -17.13 -12.77
C ASP A 61 7.88 -16.80 -11.82
N SER A 62 7.80 -15.69 -11.10
CA SER A 62 8.82 -15.31 -10.12
C SER A 62 8.49 -15.84 -8.71
N LYS A 63 9.54 -16.09 -7.90
CA LYS A 63 9.41 -16.49 -6.49
C LYS A 63 8.58 -15.47 -5.68
N ARG A 64 8.65 -14.18 -6.03
CA ARG A 64 7.91 -13.07 -5.41
C ARG A 64 7.23 -12.22 -6.50
N PRO A 65 5.99 -12.57 -6.90
CA PRO A 65 5.30 -11.95 -8.04
C PRO A 65 4.90 -10.49 -7.82
N ILE A 66 4.75 -10.07 -6.56
CA ILE A 66 4.45 -8.69 -6.18
C ILE A 66 5.70 -8.11 -5.53
N THR A 67 6.38 -7.22 -6.25
CA THR A 67 7.60 -6.54 -5.80
C THR A 67 7.29 -5.13 -5.33
N ILE A 68 8.19 -4.54 -4.55
CA ILE A 68 8.08 -3.13 -4.15
C ILE A 68 8.00 -2.17 -5.35
N GLU A 69 8.64 -2.51 -6.47
CA GLU A 69 8.58 -1.70 -7.69
C GLU A 69 7.18 -1.63 -8.28
N ILE A 70 6.42 -2.73 -8.21
CA ILE A 70 5.00 -2.75 -8.63
C ILE A 70 4.17 -1.89 -7.68
N LEU A 71 4.39 -2.00 -6.37
CA LEU A 71 3.65 -1.21 -5.37
C LEU A 71 3.94 0.30 -5.48
N LYS A 72 5.18 0.70 -5.78
CA LYS A 72 5.58 2.10 -6.00
C LYS A 72 4.91 2.74 -7.22
N ARG A 73 4.41 1.93 -8.17
CA ARG A 73 3.66 2.43 -9.34
C ARG A 73 2.21 2.78 -9.03
N ILE A 74 1.71 2.45 -7.84
CA ILE A 74 0.35 2.83 -7.42
C ILE A 74 0.32 4.34 -7.18
N ASN A 75 -0.46 5.05 -7.99
CA ASN A 75 -0.68 6.47 -7.79
C ASN A 75 -1.88 6.69 -6.85
N PHE A 76 -1.60 7.01 -5.59
CA PHE A 76 -2.59 7.23 -4.54
C PHE A 76 -3.55 8.40 -4.85
N SER A 77 -3.07 9.43 -5.55
CA SER A 77 -3.89 10.58 -5.95
C SER A 77 -4.91 10.18 -7.02
N GLU A 78 -4.47 9.46 -8.06
CA GLU A 78 -5.37 8.93 -9.10
C GLU A 78 -6.34 7.89 -8.53
N LEU A 79 -5.88 7.05 -7.61
CA LEU A 79 -6.73 6.07 -6.95
C LEU A 79 -7.86 6.77 -6.17
N ALA A 80 -7.57 7.82 -5.42
CA ALA A 80 -8.59 8.61 -4.73
C ALA A 80 -9.55 9.33 -5.70
N LYS A 81 -9.05 9.80 -6.85
CA LYS A 81 -9.87 10.45 -7.90
C LYS A 81 -10.88 9.49 -8.53
N ILE A 82 -10.45 8.28 -8.89
CA ILE A 82 -11.34 7.26 -9.49
C ILE A 82 -12.49 6.90 -8.55
N HIS A 83 -12.25 6.94 -7.24
CA HIS A 83 -13.27 6.73 -6.21
C HIS A 83 -14.05 7.99 -5.81
N LYS A 84 -13.92 9.10 -6.56
CA LYS A 84 -14.56 10.40 -6.30
C LYS A 84 -14.26 10.97 -4.90
N GLN A 85 -13.11 10.65 -4.34
CA GLN A 85 -12.68 11.03 -2.99
C GLN A 85 -11.36 11.79 -2.99
N SER A 86 -11.15 12.59 -4.04
CA SER A 86 -9.93 13.38 -4.27
C SER A 86 -9.56 14.27 -3.07
N ASP A 87 -10.54 14.88 -2.40
CA ASP A 87 -10.28 15.81 -1.29
C ASP A 87 -9.74 15.07 -0.06
N MET A 88 -10.32 13.91 0.26
CA MET A 88 -9.83 13.03 1.32
C MET A 88 -8.45 12.46 0.97
N GLY A 89 -8.25 12.04 -0.28
CA GLY A 89 -6.95 11.57 -0.76
C GLY A 89 -5.86 12.64 -0.61
N LYS A 90 -6.15 13.89 -1.01
CA LYS A 90 -5.23 15.02 -0.83
C LYS A 90 -4.94 15.30 0.64
N LYS A 91 -5.96 15.28 1.51
CA LYS A 91 -5.80 15.47 2.96
C LYS A 91 -4.79 14.48 3.55
N TYR A 92 -4.94 13.18 3.25
CA TYR A 92 -4.03 12.16 3.75
C TYR A 92 -2.64 12.21 3.11
N LEU A 93 -2.55 12.52 1.81
CA LEU A 93 -1.26 12.69 1.14
C LEU A 93 -0.46 13.90 1.65
N GLN A 94 -1.14 15.00 2.02
CA GLN A 94 -0.47 16.15 2.65
C GLN A 94 0.05 15.81 4.04
N GLN A 95 -0.70 15.05 4.83
CA GLN A 95 -0.27 14.56 6.13
C GLN A 95 0.97 13.66 6.03
N ALA A 96 1.01 12.77 5.01
CA ALA A 96 2.20 11.98 4.71
C ALA A 96 3.38 12.85 4.25
N GLY A 97 3.13 13.91 3.48
CA GLY A 97 4.15 14.88 3.05
C GLY A 97 4.75 15.69 4.20
N MET A 98 4.00 15.95 5.27
CA MET A 98 4.51 16.57 6.50
C MET A 98 5.51 15.66 7.26
N PHE A 99 5.57 14.37 6.94
CA PHE A 99 6.55 13.40 7.42
C PHE A 99 7.84 13.34 6.58
N ASN A 100 7.99 14.18 5.54
CA ASN A 100 9.24 14.30 4.78
C ASN A 100 10.34 15.09 5.51
N HIS A 101 10.49 14.86 6.82
CA HIS A 101 11.80 14.92 7.45
C HIS A 101 12.25 13.47 7.71
N SER A 102 12.92 12.90 6.71
CA SER A 102 13.95 11.86 6.86
C SER A 102 13.57 10.46 7.38
N GLN A 103 12.35 9.93 7.19
CA GLN A 103 12.08 8.51 7.52
C GLN A 103 11.28 7.66 6.52
N LEU A 104 10.61 8.21 5.51
CA LEU A 104 9.98 7.39 4.45
C LEU A 104 11.00 6.73 3.50
N LEU A 105 12.25 7.18 3.53
CA LEU A 105 13.38 6.62 2.79
C LEU A 105 14.14 5.51 3.53
N ILE A 106 13.88 5.23 4.81
CA ILE A 106 14.70 4.30 5.60
C ILE A 106 14.19 2.85 5.58
N VAL A 107 12.96 2.58 5.11
CA VAL A 107 12.41 1.21 5.13
C VAL A 107 12.81 0.38 3.90
N PHE A 108 13.31 1.01 2.84
CA PHE A 108 13.61 0.29 1.58
C PHE A 108 15.09 0.27 1.19
N ASP A 109 15.98 0.83 2.01
CA ASP A 109 17.41 0.75 1.78
C ASP A 109 18.07 -0.18 2.80
N LYS A 110 18.54 -1.30 2.26
CA LYS A 110 19.40 -2.35 2.85
C LYS A 110 18.77 -3.25 3.90
N TYR A 111 18.54 -4.51 3.52
CA TYR A 111 19.50 -5.59 3.77
C TYR A 111 19.61 -6.49 2.53
#